data_AF-A0A849EMA3-F1
#
_entry.id   AF-A0A849EMA3-F1
#
_cell.length_a   1.000
_cell.length_b   1.000
_cell.length_c   1.000
_cell.angle_alpha   90.00
_cell.angle_beta   90.00
_cell.angle_gamma   90.00
#
_symmetry.space_group_name_H-M   'P 1'
#
loop_
_entity.id
_entity.type
_entity.pdbx_description
1 polymer ?
#
loop_
_entity_poly.entity_id
_entity_poly.type
_entity_poly.pdbx_seq_one_letter_code
_entity_poly.pdbx_strand_id
1 'polypeptide(L)'
;LYIDPMKKLSLRQEDNRDFLKAELQKANLVFETTPEKDKTIAITKYILHQNIDMLVMVNTRHSHLEDLLMPTTLNKIGLHLKIPFLVLQNLSR
;
A
#
# COMPACT_ATOMS: atom_id res chain seq x y z
N LEU A 1 1.75 -3.43 -4.55
CA LEU A 1 2.34 -4.29 -3.50
C LEU A 1 1.25 -4.63 -2.50
N TYR A 2 0.88 -5.91 -2.42
CA TYR A 2 0.00 -6.44 -1.38
C TYR A 2 0.86 -7.16 -0.34
N ILE A 3 0.65 -6.90 0.94
CA ILE A 3 1.51 -7.41 2.02
C ILE A 3 0.67 -8.35 2.86
N ASP A 4 0.86 -9.64 2.65
CA ASP A 4 0.14 -10.70 3.35
C ASP A 4 1.04 -11.94 3.47
N PRO A 5 1.16 -12.52 4.67
CA PRO A 5 1.86 -13.80 4.86
C PRO A 5 1.25 -14.97 4.08
N MET A 6 -0.01 -14.89 3.64
CA MET A 6 -0.70 -15.91 2.85
C MET A 6 -0.49 -15.69 1.34
N LYS A 7 0.03 -16.70 0.64
CA LYS A 7 0.26 -16.65 -0.81
C LYS A 7 -1.03 -16.60 -1.65
N LYS A 8 -2.16 -17.05 -1.09
CA LYS A 8 -3.44 -17.12 -1.78
C LYS A 8 -4.25 -15.87 -1.49
N LEU A 9 -4.64 -15.16 -2.54
CA LEU A 9 -5.55 -14.03 -2.44
C LEU A 9 -6.95 -14.50 -2.01
N SER A 10 -7.64 -13.70 -1.21
CA SER A 10 -9.07 -13.88 -0.95
C SER A 10 -9.89 -13.46 -2.18
N LEU A 11 -11.14 -13.92 -2.27
CA LEU A 11 -12.06 -13.55 -3.38
C LEU A 11 -12.14 -12.03 -3.57
N ARG A 12 -12.29 -11.27 -2.48
CA ARG A 12 -12.33 -9.80 -2.53
C ARG A 12 -11.04 -9.18 -3.08
N GLN A 13 -9.89 -9.79 -2.83
CA GLN A 13 -8.60 -9.31 -3.34
C GLN A 13 -8.43 -9.63 -4.82
N GLU A 14 -8.89 -10.79 -5.27
CA GLU A 14 -8.95 -11.16 -6.68
C GLU A 14 -9.87 -10.18 -7.44
N ASP A 15 -11.06 -9.94 -6.91
CA ASP A 15 -12.02 -8.97 -7.48
C ASP A 15 -11.40 -7.57 -7.61
N ASN A 16 -10.75 -7.06 -6.55
CA ASN A 16 -10.09 -5.76 -6.58
C ASN A 16 -8.93 -5.70 -7.59
N ARG A 17 -8.13 -6.76 -7.68
CA ARG A 17 -7.03 -6.85 -8.65
C ARG A 17 -7.56 -6.82 -10.07
N ASP A 18 -8.62 -7.56 -10.33
CA ASP A 18 -9.18 -7.69 -11.68
C ASP A 18 -9.96 -6.42 -12.09
N PHE A 19 -10.60 -5.74 -11.13
CA PHE A 19 -11.09 -4.37 -11.31
C PHE A 19 -9.97 -3.40 -11.73
N LEU A 20 -8.83 -3.39 -11.03
CA LEU A 20 -7.71 -2.51 -11.39
C LEU A 20 -7.16 -2.79 -12.80
N LYS A 21 -7.08 -4.07 -13.20
CA LYS A 21 -6.68 -4.43 -14.57
C LYS A 21 -7.66 -3.91 -15.61
N ALA A 22 -8.96 -4.01 -15.32
CA ALA A 22 -10.00 -3.55 -16.22
C ALA A 22 -10.04 -2.01 -16.36
N GLU A 23 -9.75 -1.26 -15.30
CA GLU A 23 -9.79 0.21 -15.32
C GLU A 23 -8.48 0.84 -15.82
N LEU A 24 -7.32 0.21 -15.57
CA LEU A 24 -6.00 0.76 -15.88
C LEU A 24 -5.33 0.06 -17.07
N GLN A 25 -6.09 -0.26 -18.12
CA GLN A 25 -5.63 -1.07 -19.27
C GLN A 25 -4.43 -0.48 -20.02
N LYS A 26 -4.24 0.83 -19.95
CA LYS A 26 -3.13 1.54 -20.61
C LYS A 26 -1.84 1.55 -19.79
N ALA A 27 -1.90 1.15 -18.52
CA ALA A 27 -0.76 1.11 -17.63
C ALA A 27 -0.15 -0.29 -17.57
N ASN A 28 1.17 -0.37 -17.46
CA ASN A 28 1.84 -1.63 -17.15
C ASN A 28 1.67 -1.93 -15.66
N LEU A 29 0.75 -2.85 -15.35
CA LEU A 29 0.43 -3.21 -13.97
C LEU A 29 1.27 -4.40 -13.51
N VAL A 30 1.95 -4.22 -12.39
CA VAL A 30 2.69 -5.29 -11.70
C VAL A 30 2.08 -5.49 -10.31
N PHE A 31 1.70 -6.73 -10.01
CA PHE A 31 1.12 -7.11 -8.73
C PHE A 31 2.09 -8.03 -8.00
N GLU A 32 2.53 -7.60 -6.82
CA GLU A 32 3.54 -8.30 -6.02
C GLU A 32 3.04 -8.58 -4.61
N THR A 33 3.50 -9.70 -4.06
CA THR A 33 3.22 -10.13 -2.68
C THR A 33 4.50 -10.48 -1.95
N THR A 34 4.55 -10.23 -0.64
CA THR A 34 5.72 -10.55 0.19
C THR A 34 5.30 -11.19 1.52
N PRO A 35 6.07 -12.18 2.03
CA PRO A 35 5.82 -12.76 3.35
C PRO A 35 6.26 -11.85 4.51
N GLU A 36 6.90 -10.72 4.22
CA GLU A 36 7.30 -9.72 5.21
C GLU A 36 6.07 -9.23 6.00
N LYS A 37 6.13 -9.33 7.32
CA LYS A 37 4.98 -9.00 8.19
C LYS A 37 4.88 -7.51 8.46
N ASP A 38 6.03 -6.82 8.52
CA ASP A 38 6.05 -5.38 8.72
C ASP A 38 5.84 -4.65 7.39
N LYS A 39 4.70 -3.97 7.28
CA LYS A 39 4.31 -3.25 6.06
C LYS A 39 5.29 -2.12 5.71
N THR A 40 5.83 -1.41 6.70
CA THR A 40 6.79 -0.33 6.48
C THR A 40 8.08 -0.90 5.88
N ILE A 41 8.59 -2.00 6.44
CA ILE A 41 9.79 -2.68 5.94
C ILE A 41 9.56 -3.22 4.52
N ALA A 42 8.43 -3.90 4.30
CA ALA A 42 8.05 -4.44 2.99
C ALA A 42 7.99 -3.36 1.90
N ILE A 43 7.29 -2.25 2.16
CA ILE A 43 7.17 -1.14 1.21
C ILE A 43 8.53 -0.50 0.95
N THR A 44 9.31 -0.21 1.99
CA THR A 44 10.61 0.45 1.85
C THR A 44 11.60 -0.40 1.07
N LYS A 45 11.69 -1.71 1.37
CA LYS A 45 12.53 -2.66 0.62
C LYS A 45 12.12 -2.73 -0.85
N TYR A 46 10.82 -2.79 -1.13
CA TYR A 46 10.31 -2.89 -2.50
C TYR A 46 10.64 -1.62 -3.31
N ILE A 47 10.45 -0.43 -2.71
CA ILE A 47 10.80 0.85 -3.33
C ILE A 47 12.29 0.88 -3.70
N LEU A 48 13.17 0.47 -2.79
CA LEU A 48 14.62 0.44 -3.01
C LEU A 48 15.04 -0.58 -4.07
N HIS A 49 14.51 -1.80 -4.02
CA HIS A 49 14.93 -2.86 -4.95
C HIS A 49 14.38 -2.68 -6.37
N GLN A 50 13.24 -2.01 -6.53
CA GLN A 50 12.59 -1.80 -7.82
C GLN A 50 12.77 -0.38 -8.37
N ASN A 51 13.56 0.47 -7.70
CA ASN A 51 13.78 1.87 -8.07
C ASN A 51 12.46 2.62 -8.31
N ILE A 52 11.54 2.54 -7.36
CA ILE A 52 10.24 3.23 -7.47
C ILE A 52 10.42 4.73 -7.22
N ASP A 53 9.95 5.56 -8.15
CA ASP A 53 10.12 7.01 -8.09
C ASP A 53 9.00 7.77 -7.35
N MET A 54 7.86 7.12 -7.09
CA MET A 54 6.74 7.72 -6.35
C MET A 54 5.96 6.66 -5.59
N LEU A 55 5.57 6.98 -4.36
CA LEU A 55 4.66 6.16 -3.57
C LEU A 55 3.27 6.82 -3.52
N VAL A 56 2.24 6.03 -3.82
CA VAL A 56 0.84 6.40 -3.60
C VAL A 56 0.21 5.40 -2.63
N MET A 57 -0.41 5.90 -1.56
CA MET A 57 -1.14 5.08 -0.59
C MET A 57 -2.55 5.61 -0.37
N VAL A 58 -3.50 4.72 -0.11
CA VAL A 58 -4.84 5.09 0.35
C VAL A 58 -4.85 4.97 1.87
N ASN A 59 -5.19 6.06 2.56
CA ASN A 59 -5.32 6.06 4.01
C ASN A 59 -6.56 5.27 4.41
N THR A 60 -6.36 4.18 5.16
CA THR A 60 -7.44 3.48 5.84
C THR A 60 -7.82 4.26 7.08
N ARG A 61 -9.12 4.55 7.25
CA ARG A 61 -9.59 5.29 8.42
C ARG A 61 -9.26 4.51 9.69
N HIS A 62 -8.41 5.09 10.53
CA HIS A 62 -8.30 4.76 11.94
C HIS A 62 -9.19 5.71 12.74
N SER A 63 -9.58 5.33 13.95
CA SER A 63 -10.22 6.30 14.84
C SER A 63 -9.18 7.33 15.33
N HIS A 64 -9.59 8.57 15.60
CA HIS A 64 -8.65 9.61 16.08
C HIS A 64 -7.89 9.19 17.36
N LEU A 65 -8.51 8.37 18.22
CA LEU A 65 -7.86 7.79 19.40
C LEU A 65 -6.79 6.75 19.02
N GLU A 66 -7.05 5.94 18.01
CA GLU A 66 -6.12 4.92 17.53
C GLU A 66 -4.87 5.53 16.87
N ASP A 67 -5.03 6.62 16.12
CA ASP A 67 -3.91 7.39 15.53
C ASP A 67 -2.99 8.01 16.60
N LEU A 68 -3.53 8.37 17.76
CA LEU A 68 -2.78 8.92 18.90
C LEU A 68 -2.02 7.83 19.67
N LEU A 69 -2.59 6.62 19.74
CA LEU A 69 -2.05 5.51 20.53
C LEU A 69 -1.03 4.68 19.76
N MET A 70 -1.11 4.64 18.42
CA MET A 70 -0.26 3.80 17.57
C MET A 70 0.21 4.58 16.33
N PRO A 71 1.53 4.70 16.08
CA PRO A 71 2.01 5.32 14.86
C PRO A 71 1.63 4.45 13.65
N THR A 72 0.78 4.99 12.78
CA THR A 72 0.32 4.33 11.55
C THR A 72 1.49 4.00 10.63
N THR A 73 1.33 2.98 9.77
CA THR A 73 2.31 2.66 8.71
C THR A 73 2.63 3.90 7.86
N LEU A 74 1.63 4.74 7.64
CA LEU A 74 1.76 6.00 6.91
C LEU A 74 2.69 6.99 7.60
N ASN A 75 2.56 7.19 8.91
CA ASN A 75 3.43 8.08 9.68
C ASN A 75 4.88 7.56 9.65
N LYS A 76 5.09 6.25 9.84
CA LYS A 76 6.43 5.65 9.81
C LYS A 76 7.12 5.80 8.45
N ILE A 77 6.37 5.65 7.36
CA ILE A 77 6.90 5.82 5.99
C ILE A 77 7.15 7.31 5.71
N GLY A 78 6.16 8.18 5.99
CA GLY A 78 6.22 9.60 5.65
C GLY A 78 7.37 10.36 6.31
N LEU A 79 7.84 9.91 7.48
CA LEU A 79 8.98 10.54 8.18
C LEU A 79 10.35 10.30 7.50
N HIS A 80 10.49 9.23 6.70
CA HIS A 80 11.79 8.79 6.20
C HIS A 80 11.84 8.58 4.68
N LEU A 81 10.69 8.63 4.01
CA LEU A 81 10.63 8.41 2.56
C LEU A 81 11.30 9.55 1.80
N LYS A 82 12.19 9.20 0.87
CA LYS A 82 12.99 10.15 0.07
C LYS A 82 12.41 10.47 -1.31
N ILE A 83 11.30 9.82 -1.66
CA ILE A 83 10.59 10.00 -2.93
C ILE A 83 9.25 10.71 -2.68
N PRO A 84 8.67 11.38 -3.68
CA PRO A 84 7.32 11.93 -3.58
C PRO A 84 6.31 10.93 -3.02
N PHE A 85 5.56 11.36 -2.02
CA PHE A 85 4.58 10.54 -1.33
C PHE A 85 3.19 11.19 -1.39
N LEU A 86 2.27 10.55 -2.10
CA LEU A 86 0.87 10.96 -2.18
C LEU A 86 0.00 10.05 -1.32
N VAL A 87 -0.83 10.66 -0.48
CA VAL A 87 -1.81 9.97 0.35
C VAL A 87 -3.21 10.35 -0.10
N LEU A 88 -4.00 9.37 -0.53
CA LEU A 88 -5.41 9.52 -0.85
C LEU A 88 -6.26 9.24 0.38
N GLN A 89 -7.19 10.12 0.71
CA GLN A 89 -8.12 9.92 1.83
C GLN A 89 -9.29 9.03 1.38
N ASN A 90 -9.57 7.96 2.13
CA ASN A 90 -10.77 7.18 1.93
C ASN A 90 -11.98 7.88 2.60
N LEU A 91 -12.54 8.86 1.91
CA LEU A 91 -13.73 9.59 2.36
C LEU A 91 -14.99 8.82 1.96
N SER A 92 -15.91 8.64 2.92
CA SER A 92 -17.27 8.18 2.63
C SER A 92 -17.95 9.19 1.70
N ARG A 93 -18.51 8.69 0.58
CA ARG A 93 -19.41 9.47 -0.27
C ARG A 93 -20.75 9.68 0.42
#